data_AF-A0A8J7U7N6-F1
#
_entry.id   AF-A0A8J7U7N6-F1
#
_cell.length_a   1.000
_cell.length_b   1.000
_cell.length_c   1.000
_cell.angle_alpha   90.00
_cell.angle_beta   90.00
_cell.angle_gamma   90.00
#
_symmetry.space_group_name_H-M   'P 1'
#
loop_
_entity.id
_entity.type
_entity.pdbx_description
1 polymer ?
#
loop_
_entity_poly.entity_id
_entity_poly.type
_entity_poly.pdbx_seq_one_letter_code
_entity_poly.pdbx_strand_id
1 'polypeptide(L)'
;MIASREGFSELGFRLVIIGFALSLVGFVLVAVSAFRSQGSSTSAGIVIFVGPIPILLGSGPRGTELVAVGLFLAAFMVLLLSFLRSRRIESGAEGERVREGEVG
;
A
#
# COMPACT_ATOMS: atom_id res chain seq x y z
N MET A 1 -12.42 -13.65 33.92
CA MET A 1 -12.14 -12.80 32.75
C MET A 1 -11.29 -13.58 31.73
N ILE A 2 -11.88 -14.58 31.05
CA ILE A 2 -11.19 -15.47 30.08
C ILE A 2 -12.03 -15.68 28.79
N ALA A 3 -13.30 -15.25 28.75
CA ALA A 3 -14.20 -15.54 27.62
C ALA A 3 -14.01 -14.66 26.36
N SER A 4 -13.10 -13.67 26.34
CA SER A 4 -12.95 -12.74 25.21
C SER A 4 -11.82 -13.06 24.23
N ARG A 5 -11.03 -14.14 24.42
CA ARG A 5 -9.94 -14.50 23.49
C ARG A 5 -10.40 -15.33 22.28
N GLU A 6 -11.47 -16.11 22.43
CA GLU A 6 -12.04 -16.94 21.35
C GLU A 6 -12.61 -16.06 20.22
N GLY A 7 -13.34 -15.01 20.58
CA GLY A 7 -14.03 -14.14 19.61
C GLY A 7 -13.12 -13.30 18.72
N PHE A 8 -11.92 -12.94 19.18
CA PHE A 8 -10.97 -12.16 18.37
C PHE A 8 -10.43 -12.95 17.17
N SER A 9 -10.17 -14.25 17.36
CA SER A 9 -9.71 -15.14 16.28
C SER A 9 -10.80 -15.39 15.26
N GLU A 10 -12.04 -15.57 15.73
CA GLU A 10 -13.21 -15.77 14.87
C GLU A 10 -13.57 -14.49 14.09
N LEU A 11 -13.50 -13.31 14.72
CA LEU A 11 -13.66 -12.03 14.05
C LEU A 11 -12.56 -11.79 13.01
N GLY A 12 -11.30 -12.08 13.35
CA GLY A 12 -10.18 -11.97 12.42
C GLY A 12 -10.37 -12.85 11.18
N PHE A 13 -10.72 -14.12 11.39
CA PHE A 13 -10.97 -15.06 10.30
C PHE A 13 -12.17 -14.64 9.44
N ARG A 14 -13.28 -14.17 10.05
CA ARG A 14 -14.44 -13.63 9.34
C ARG A 14 -14.08 -12.39 8.51
N LEU A 15 -13.26 -11.48 9.04
CA LEU A 15 -12.79 -10.30 8.30
C LEU A 15 -11.95 -10.69 7.07
N VAL A 16 -11.07 -11.69 7.21
CA VAL A 16 -10.29 -12.21 6.08
C VAL A 16 -11.19 -12.79 4.99
N ILE A 17 -12.19 -13.59 5.38
CA ILE A 17 -13.16 -14.15 4.42
C ILE A 17 -13.97 -13.04 3.73
N ILE A 18 -14.46 -12.06 4.48
CA ILE A 18 -15.23 -10.94 3.93
C ILE A 18 -14.35 -10.12 2.97
N GLY A 19 -13.11 -9.81 3.35
CA GLY A 19 -12.17 -9.08 2.49
C GLY A 19 -11.82 -9.86 1.21
N PHE A 20 -11.61 -11.17 1.33
CA PHE A 20 -11.38 -12.04 0.19
C PHE A 20 -12.60 -12.10 -0.75
N ALA A 21 -13.80 -12.26 -0.19
CA ALA A 21 -15.04 -12.25 -0.95
C ALA A 21 -15.25 -10.90 -1.66
N LEU A 22 -15.04 -9.77 -0.97
CA LEU A 22 -15.09 -8.44 -1.58
C LEU A 22 -14.09 -8.27 -2.73
N SER A 23 -12.86 -8.81 -2.57
CA SER A 23 -11.82 -8.75 -3.59
C SER A 23 -12.21 -9.54 -4.84
N LEU A 24 -12.80 -10.73 -4.66
CA LEU A 24 -13.33 -11.53 -5.77
C LEU A 24 -14.48 -10.82 -6.49
N VAL A 25 -15.43 -10.25 -5.74
CA VAL A 25 -16.54 -9.48 -6.31
C VAL A 25 -15.99 -8.30 -7.11
N GLY A 26 -15.06 -7.53 -6.55
CA GLY A 26 -14.41 -6.42 -7.26
C GLY A 26 -13.71 -6.86 -8.54
N PHE A 27 -12.96 -7.96 -8.49
CA PHE A 27 -12.30 -8.52 -9.67
C PHE A 27 -13.29 -8.91 -10.77
N VAL A 28 -14.38 -9.60 -10.41
CA VAL A 28 -15.43 -9.99 -11.37
C VAL A 28 -16.09 -8.76 -11.98
N LEU A 29 -16.40 -7.72 -11.20
CA LEU A 29 -16.96 -6.47 -11.72
C LEU A 29 -16.03 -5.81 -12.74
N VAL A 30 -14.72 -5.74 -12.43
CA VAL A 30 -13.71 -5.19 -13.35
C VAL A 30 -13.61 -6.02 -14.63
N ALA A 31 -13.60 -7.35 -14.51
CA ALA A 31 -13.54 -8.25 -15.66
C ALA A 31 -14.77 -8.09 -16.56
N VAL A 32 -15.98 -8.07 -15.99
CA VAL A 32 -17.23 -7.84 -16.75
C VAL A 32 -17.23 -6.48 -17.43
N SER A 33 -16.74 -5.43 -16.74
CA SER A 33 -16.60 -4.10 -17.33
C SER A 33 -15.68 -4.12 -18.55
N ALA A 34 -14.53 -4.80 -18.46
CA ALA A 34 -13.57 -4.94 -19.54
C ALA A 34 -14.14 -5.69 -20.76
N PHE A 35 -14.94 -6.75 -20.55
CA PHE A 35 -15.61 -7.46 -21.65
C PHE A 35 -16.69 -6.61 -22.34
N ARG A 36 -17.34 -5.70 -21.62
CA ARG A 36 -18.33 -4.77 -22.18
C ARG A 36 -17.71 -3.61 -22.93
N SER A 37 -16.43 -3.31 -22.70
CA SER A 37 -15.71 -2.19 -23.34
C SER A 37 -15.00 -2.55 -24.65
N GLN A 38 -15.44 -3.59 -25.38
CA GLN A 38 -14.81 -4.09 -26.62
C GLN A 38 -14.64 -3.07 -27.77
N GLY A 39 -15.15 -1.84 -27.65
CA GLY A 39 -14.93 -0.74 -28.61
C GLY A 39 -14.25 0.51 -28.02
N SER A 40 -13.84 0.46 -26.75
CA SER A 40 -13.25 1.61 -26.04
C SER A 40 -11.73 1.56 -26.13
N SER A 41 -11.09 2.67 -26.51
CA SER A 41 -9.64 2.78 -26.47
C SER A 41 -9.13 2.53 -25.04
N THR A 42 -8.43 1.40 -24.86
CA THR A 42 -7.99 0.92 -23.55
C THR A 42 -6.86 1.81 -23.05
N SER A 43 -6.91 2.20 -21.78
CA SER A 43 -5.83 2.93 -21.14
C SER A 43 -4.99 1.99 -20.28
N ALA A 44 -3.68 2.08 -20.42
CA ALA A 44 -2.71 1.28 -19.68
C ALA A 44 -1.77 2.21 -18.90
N GLY A 45 -1.35 1.80 -17.72
CA GLY A 45 -0.38 2.52 -16.90
C GLY A 45 0.73 1.58 -16.45
N ILE A 46 1.97 2.05 -16.48
CA ILE A 46 3.16 1.35 -15.98
C ILE A 46 3.79 2.22 -14.89
N VAL A 47 4.14 1.59 -13.77
CA VAL A 47 4.87 2.23 -12.67
C VAL A 47 6.13 1.42 -12.39
N ILE A 48 7.30 2.06 -12.49
CA ILE A 48 8.61 1.47 -12.23
C ILE A 48 9.24 2.23 -11.07
N PHE A 49 9.56 1.53 -9.98
CA PHE A 49 10.27 2.14 -8.85
C PHE A 49 11.78 1.93 -9.01
N VAL A 50 12.52 3.02 -9.21
CA VAL A 50 14.00 3.01 -9.20
C VAL A 50 14.45 3.68 -7.91
N GLY A 51 14.72 2.88 -6.89
CA GLY A 51 14.84 3.41 -5.53
C GLY A 51 13.52 4.05 -5.06
N PRO A 52 13.52 5.13 -4.26
CA PRO A 52 12.30 5.81 -3.83
C PRO A 52 11.68 6.69 -4.92
N ILE A 53 12.24 6.71 -6.14
CA ILE A 53 11.77 7.55 -7.24
C ILE A 53 10.85 6.73 -8.15
N PRO A 54 9.53 7.01 -8.16
CA PRO A 54 8.58 6.35 -9.05
C PRO A 54 8.65 6.95 -10.47
N ILE A 55 8.75 6.09 -11.48
CA ILE A 55 8.65 6.45 -12.90
C ILE A 55 7.29 5.96 -13.39
N LEU A 56 6.45 6.88 -13.87
CA LEU A 56 5.09 6.59 -14.32
C LEU A 56 4.91 6.85 -15.81
N LEU A 57 4.32 5.89 -16.51
CA LEU A 57 4.01 5.97 -17.93
C LEU A 57 2.53 5.63 -18.10
N GLY A 58 1.76 6.52 -18.72
CA GLY A 58 0.35 6.31 -19.05
C GLY A 58 0.16 6.30 -20.56
N SER A 59 -0.63 5.35 -21.05
CA SER A 59 -1.04 5.22 -22.44
C SER A 59 -2.56 5.12 -22.54
N GLY A 60 -3.14 5.65 -23.61
CA GLY A 60 -4.58 5.66 -23.87
C GLY A 60 -5.31 6.91 -23.36
N PRO A 61 -6.64 7.01 -23.61
CA PRO A 61 -7.43 8.22 -23.38
C PRO A 61 -7.44 8.73 -21.94
N ARG A 62 -7.29 7.82 -20.98
CA ARG A 62 -7.26 8.09 -19.53
C ARG A 62 -5.84 7.93 -18.94
N GLY A 63 -4.82 7.92 -19.80
CA GLY A 63 -3.43 7.75 -19.37
C GLY A 63 -2.96 8.83 -18.39
N THR A 64 -3.39 10.08 -18.56
CA THR A 64 -3.08 11.20 -17.65
C THR A 64 -3.68 11.00 -16.26
N GLU A 65 -4.92 10.52 -16.20
CA GLU A 65 -5.62 10.23 -14.94
C GLU A 65 -4.93 9.06 -14.20
N LEU A 66 -4.56 8.01 -14.93
CA LEU A 66 -3.81 6.87 -14.38
C LEU A 66 -2.45 7.29 -13.83
N VAL A 67 -1.73 8.17 -14.51
CA VAL A 67 -0.46 8.72 -14.05
C VAL A 67 -0.65 9.59 -12.80
N ALA A 68 -1.69 10.43 -12.76
CA ALA A 68 -1.98 11.27 -11.60
C ALA A 68 -2.28 10.42 -10.34
N VAL A 69 -3.11 9.39 -10.49
CA VAL A 69 -3.42 8.43 -9.41
C VAL A 69 -2.15 7.69 -8.96
N GLY A 70 -1.37 7.18 -9.91
CA GLY A 70 -0.13 6.48 -9.59
C GLY A 70 0.89 7.37 -8.87
N LEU A 71 1.01 8.65 -9.28
CA LEU A 71 1.92 9.60 -8.66
C LEU A 71 1.49 9.90 -7.22
N PHE A 72 0.18 10.07 -7.00
CA PHE A 72 -0.38 10.26 -5.67
C PHE A 72 -0.08 9.05 -4.76
N LEU A 73 -0.33 7.84 -5.24
CA LEU A 73 -0.04 6.60 -4.51
C LEU A 73 1.45 6.47 -4.19
N ALA A 74 2.32 6.78 -5.15
CA ALA A 74 3.75 6.69 -4.94
C ALA A 74 4.26 7.74 -3.94
N ALA A 75 3.79 8.99 -4.04
CA ALA A 75 4.09 10.04 -3.07
C ALA A 75 3.61 9.66 -1.65
N PHE A 76 2.40 9.12 -1.54
CA PHE A 76 1.86 8.64 -0.28
C PHE A 76 2.72 7.52 0.31
N MET A 77 3.17 6.58 -0.53
CA MET A 77 4.02 5.47 -0.09
C MET A 77 5.41 5.95 0.38
N VAL A 78 6.04 6.87 -0.36
CA VAL A 78 7.31 7.49 0.04
C VAL A 78 7.17 8.27 1.35
N LEU A 79 6.06 9.00 1.53
CA LEU A 79 5.76 9.71 2.77
C LEU A 79 5.62 8.75 3.97
N LEU A 80 4.87 7.66 3.79
CA LEU A 80 4.72 6.60 4.79
C LEU A 80 6.06 5.98 5.17
N LEU A 81 6.88 5.63 4.18
CA LEU A 81 8.22 5.08 4.41
C LEU A 81 9.12 6.05 5.16
N SER A 82 9.10 7.34 4.79
CA SER A 82 9.87 8.38 5.47
C SER A 82 9.44 8.50 6.93
N PHE A 83 8.13 8.52 7.19
CA PHE A 83 7.56 8.58 8.53
C PHE A 83 7.93 7.36 9.39
N LEU A 84 7.85 6.14 8.82
CA LEU A 84 8.24 4.91 9.51
C LEU A 84 9.76 4.86 9.79
N ARG A 85 10.59 5.42 8.91
CA ARG A 85 12.04 5.43 9.07
C ARG A 85 12.48 6.44 10.13
N SER A 86 11.81 7.59 10.23
CA SER A 86 12.10 8.63 11.23
C SER A 86 12.01 8.09 12.67
N ARG A 87 11.05 7.19 12.95
CA ARG A 87 10.90 6.59 14.28
C ARG A 87 12.00 5.60 14.67
N ARG A 88 12.78 5.08 13.71
CA ARG A 88 13.89 4.15 14.03
C ARG A 88 15.20 4.88 14.37
N ILE A 89 15.36 6.14 13.94
CA ILE A 89 16.59 6.90 14.17
C ILE A 89 16.65 7.43 15.60
N GLU A 90 15.51 7.81 16.18
CA GLU A 90 15.42 8.26 17.58
C GLU A 90 15.79 7.14 18.57
N SER A 91 15.41 5.89 18.30
CA SER A 91 15.74 4.74 19.16
C SER A 91 17.20 4.30 19.09
N GLY A 92 17.95 4.70 18.06
CA GLY A 92 19.38 4.39 17.92
C GLY A 92 20.30 5.37 18.65
N ALA A 93 19.90 6.64 18.76
CA ALA A 93 20.71 7.70 19.36
C ALA A 93 20.77 7.66 20.90
N GLU A 94 19.85 6.95 21.55
CA GLU A 94 19.81 6.82 23.01
C GLU A 94 20.72 5.69 23.52
N GLY A 95 20.97 4.66 22.69
CA GLY A 95 21.83 3.53 23.05
C GLY A 95 23.34 3.85 23.05
N GLU A 96 23.77 4.88 22.33
CA GLU A 96 25.19 5.23 22.19
C GLU A 96 25.68 6.15 23.33
N ARG A 97 24.82 7.05 23.83
CA ARG A 97 25.16 7.96 24.94
C ARG A 97 25.27 7.24 26.29
N VAL A 98 24.58 6.11 26.47
CA VAL A 98 24.67 5.30 27.70
C VAL A 98 26.04 4.63 27.81
N ARG A 99 26.64 4.23 26.68
CA ARG A 99 27.96 3.59 26.68
C ARG A 99 29.09 4.58 26.90
N GLU A 100 28.93 5.83 26.50
CA GLU A 100 29.93 6.88 26.70
C GLU A 100 29.96 7.38 28.15
N GLY A 101 28.85 7.24 28.90
CA GLY A 101 28.76 7.57 30.33
C GLY A 101 29.30 6.51 31.29
N GLU A 102 29.60 5.29 30.83
CA GLU A 102 30.17 4.21 31.66
C GLU A 102 31.71 4.15 31.65
N VAL A 103 32.38 4.99 30.84
CA VAL A 103 33.85 5.00 30.71
C VAL A 103 34.49 6.24 31.38
N GLY A 104 33.70 7.01 32.14
CA GLY A 104 34.12 8.24 32.82
C GLY A 104 34.47 8.05 34.30
#